data_AF-A0A6P0K5M4-F1
#
_entry.id   AF-A0A6P0K5M4-F1
#
_cell.length_a   1.000
_cell.length_b   1.000
_cell.length_c   1.000
_cell.angle_alpha   90.00
_cell.angle_beta   90.00
_cell.angle_gamma   90.00
#
_symmetry.space_group_name_H-M   'P 1'
#
loop_
_entity.id
_entity.type
_entity.pdbx_description
1 polymer ?
#
loop_
_entity_poly.entity_id
_entity_poly.type
_entity_poly.pdbx_seq_one_letter_code
_entity_poly.pdbx_strand_id
1 'polypeptide(L)'
;MVVSINKLLNQQGLTFLRVSNWAMALSLMVWCGLAPRNAYAKPTAMITEKLFNRVLVQNQPEESPDKPQEIFEDIKIEPQLSPISMTMNGISGGSLPARRIAERIETPTGSCIGFVDEEPNHKVVLTDFFDALSWQVESAMDTTIVIKGPGGIWCNDDYQGKNPGVSGQWQTGTYYIWVGSYQKNDYHSYTIKIFEEQP
;
A
#
# COMPACT_ATOMS: atom_id res chain seq x y z
N MET A 1 -35.53 55.50 -24.51
CA MET A 1 -34.47 56.19 -25.27
C MET A 1 -33.27 56.26 -24.34
N VAL A 2 -32.08 55.70 -24.56
CA VAL A 2 -31.36 55.34 -25.79
C VAL A 2 -30.54 54.07 -25.51
N VAL A 3 -30.49 53.20 -26.52
CA VAL A 3 -29.65 52.01 -26.68
C VAL A 3 -28.20 52.42 -26.87
N SER A 4 -27.22 51.68 -26.32
CA SER A 4 -25.95 51.54 -27.04
C SER A 4 -25.33 50.15 -26.83
N ILE A 5 -24.97 49.58 -27.97
CA ILE A 5 -24.46 48.24 -28.26
C ILE A 5 -22.97 48.37 -28.58
N ASN A 6 -22.16 47.35 -28.23
CA ASN A 6 -20.95 46.85 -28.91
C ASN A 6 -20.57 45.57 -28.13
N LYS A 7 -20.68 44.31 -28.58
CA LYS A 7 -20.32 43.56 -29.81
C LYS A 7 -18.81 43.45 -30.06
N LEU A 8 -18.29 42.21 -29.93
CA LEU A 8 -17.31 41.47 -30.75
C LEU A 8 -16.63 40.39 -29.86
N LEU A 9 -17.05 39.12 -29.93
CA LEU A 9 -16.48 38.04 -30.77
C LEU A 9 -15.01 37.70 -30.45
N ASN A 10 -14.76 36.51 -29.90
CA ASN A 10 -13.85 35.57 -30.57
C ASN A 10 -14.16 34.10 -30.19
N GLN A 11 -14.07 33.26 -31.20
CA GLN A 11 -14.34 31.82 -31.23
C GLN A 11 -13.08 31.01 -30.89
N GLN A 12 -13.29 29.71 -30.62
CA GLN A 12 -12.63 28.54 -31.24
C GLN A 12 -12.41 27.46 -30.17
N GLY A 13 -13.25 26.43 -30.21
CA GLY A 13 -12.93 25.14 -29.58
C GLY A 13 -12.01 24.31 -30.48
N LEU A 14 -11.48 23.20 -29.96
CA LEU A 14 -11.32 21.94 -30.68
C LEU A 14 -10.77 20.86 -29.73
N THR A 15 -11.62 19.87 -29.51
CA THR A 15 -11.37 18.53 -28.98
C THR A 15 -10.35 17.77 -29.84
N PHE A 16 -9.42 17.06 -29.21
CA PHE A 16 -8.58 16.07 -29.90
C PHE A 16 -9.03 14.64 -29.54
N LEU A 17 -9.37 13.88 -30.58
CA LEU A 17 -9.79 12.49 -30.58
C LEU A 17 -8.59 11.54 -30.57
N ARG A 18 -8.77 10.40 -29.89
CA ARG A 18 -7.98 9.15 -29.99
C ARG A 18 -7.86 8.66 -31.43
N VAL A 19 -6.69 8.13 -31.80
CA VAL A 19 -6.57 7.17 -32.91
C VAL A 19 -5.64 6.02 -32.49
N SER A 20 -6.08 4.81 -32.83
CA SER A 20 -5.53 3.50 -32.47
C SER A 20 -4.99 2.73 -33.69
N ASN A 21 -4.04 1.82 -33.42
CA ASN A 21 -3.83 0.48 -34.02
C ASN A 21 -3.34 0.32 -35.48
N TRP A 22 -2.12 -0.20 -35.67
CA TRP A 22 -1.62 -1.03 -36.80
C TRP A 22 -0.45 -1.89 -36.22
N ALA A 23 -0.16 -3.16 -36.53
CA ALA A 23 -0.44 -4.01 -37.69
C ALA A 23 -0.33 -5.52 -37.34
N MET A 24 -1.03 -6.36 -38.12
CA MET A 24 -0.91 -7.82 -38.19
C MET A 24 0.29 -8.26 -39.03
N ALA A 25 0.87 -9.43 -38.73
CA ALA A 25 1.59 -10.25 -39.71
C ALA A 25 1.39 -11.74 -39.42
N LEU A 26 0.84 -12.46 -40.39
CA LEU A 26 0.65 -13.92 -40.40
C LEU A 26 1.05 -14.40 -41.79
N SER A 27 1.96 -15.38 -41.87
CA SER A 27 2.23 -16.11 -43.11
C SER A 27 2.58 -17.56 -42.79
N LEU A 28 1.84 -18.47 -43.43
CA LEU A 28 1.95 -19.94 -43.42
C LEU A 28 2.49 -20.39 -44.79
N MET A 29 3.30 -21.46 -44.81
CA MET A 29 3.47 -22.50 -45.87
C MET A 29 4.73 -23.32 -45.50
N VAL A 30 4.69 -24.60 -45.08
CA VAL A 30 4.36 -25.88 -45.75
C VAL A 30 5.33 -26.29 -46.86
N TRP A 31 6.12 -27.36 -46.62
CA TRP A 31 6.55 -28.50 -47.49
C TRP A 31 7.80 -29.16 -46.87
N CYS A 32 8.19 -30.44 -46.98
CA CYS A 32 7.83 -31.68 -47.72
C CYS A 32 8.58 -32.82 -46.94
N GLY A 33 8.08 -33.99 -46.54
CA GLY A 33 7.70 -35.15 -47.36
C GLY A 33 8.75 -36.30 -47.31
N LEU A 34 8.42 -37.42 -46.63
CA LEU A 34 8.75 -38.87 -46.91
C LEU A 34 10.24 -39.34 -46.86
N ALA A 35 10.67 -40.54 -46.42
CA ALA A 35 10.08 -41.88 -46.25
C ALA A 35 11.02 -42.80 -45.37
N PRO A 36 10.67 -44.09 -45.11
CA PRO A 36 11.21 -44.95 -44.02
C PRO A 36 12.21 -46.03 -44.47
N ARG A 37 12.80 -46.79 -43.51
CA ARG A 37 13.06 -48.26 -43.60
C ARG A 37 13.51 -48.90 -42.28
N ASN A 38 12.99 -50.12 -42.07
CA ASN A 38 13.21 -51.08 -40.99
C ASN A 38 14.68 -51.40 -40.64
N ALA A 39 14.93 -51.79 -39.38
CA ALA A 39 15.39 -53.15 -39.04
C ALA A 39 15.49 -53.36 -37.52
N TYR A 40 14.90 -54.46 -37.06
CA TYR A 40 15.03 -55.04 -35.72
C TYR A 40 16.41 -55.68 -35.52
N ALA A 41 17.02 -55.50 -34.34
CA ALA A 41 17.82 -56.54 -33.65
C ALA A 41 18.11 -56.15 -32.18
N LYS A 42 17.54 -56.92 -31.23
CA LYS A 42 18.07 -57.14 -29.86
C LYS A 42 19.16 -58.23 -29.93
N PRO A 43 19.84 -58.60 -28.84
CA PRO A 43 20.20 -57.90 -27.59
C PRO A 43 21.74 -57.95 -27.41
N THR A 44 22.28 -57.43 -26.30
CA THR A 44 23.19 -58.13 -25.36
C THR A 44 23.74 -57.12 -24.36
N ALA A 45 23.79 -57.55 -23.11
CA ALA A 45 24.20 -56.80 -21.94
C ALA A 45 25.63 -56.24 -22.01
N MET A 46 25.90 -55.15 -21.29
CA MET A 46 26.75 -55.14 -20.10
C MET A 46 27.28 -53.73 -19.78
N ILE A 47 27.49 -53.52 -18.48
CA ILE A 47 28.32 -52.51 -17.82
C ILE A 47 27.76 -51.09 -17.73
N THR A 48 27.17 -50.82 -16.57
CA THR A 48 26.93 -49.48 -16.00
C THR A 48 28.27 -48.80 -15.68
N GLU A 49 28.71 -47.92 -16.57
CA GLU A 49 29.63 -46.83 -16.26
C GLU A 49 28.78 -45.59 -15.92
N LYS A 50 28.38 -45.44 -14.66
CA LYS A 50 27.87 -44.14 -14.17
C LYS A 50 29.07 -43.24 -13.94
N LEU A 51 29.54 -42.60 -15.02
CA LEU A 51 30.51 -41.53 -14.92
C LEU A 51 29.87 -40.36 -14.15
N PHE A 52 30.61 -39.94 -13.13
CA PHE A 52 30.28 -38.98 -12.10
C PHE A 52 30.23 -37.56 -12.68
N ASN A 53 29.04 -37.07 -13.07
CA ASN A 53 28.87 -35.63 -13.31
C ASN A 53 28.69 -34.91 -11.97
N ARG A 54 29.80 -34.47 -11.38
CA ARG A 54 29.81 -33.43 -10.34
C ARG A 54 29.48 -32.10 -11.00
N VAL A 55 28.19 -31.79 -11.10
CA VAL A 55 27.75 -30.40 -11.25
C VAL A 55 28.04 -29.73 -9.90
N LEU A 56 29.00 -28.78 -9.90
CA LEU A 56 29.18 -27.87 -8.79
C LEU A 56 27.94 -26.96 -8.76
N VAL A 57 26.96 -27.35 -7.95
CA VAL A 57 25.84 -26.50 -7.56
C VAL A 57 26.44 -25.31 -6.82
N GLN A 58 26.38 -24.14 -7.43
CA GLN A 58 26.70 -22.89 -6.76
C GLN A 58 25.66 -22.68 -5.65
N ASN A 59 26.11 -22.54 -4.40
CA ASN A 59 25.28 -22.15 -3.28
C ASN A 59 24.73 -20.74 -3.53
N GLN A 60 23.54 -20.63 -4.09
CA GLN A 60 22.72 -19.43 -3.94
C GLN A 60 22.16 -19.44 -2.51
N PRO A 61 22.23 -18.34 -1.75
CA PRO A 61 21.44 -18.20 -0.53
C PRO A 61 19.97 -18.36 -0.91
N GLU A 62 19.28 -19.35 -0.35
CA GLU A 62 17.84 -19.45 -0.44
C GLU A 62 17.25 -18.17 0.18
N GLU A 63 16.74 -17.30 -0.68
CA GLU A 63 15.84 -16.23 -0.31
C GLU A 63 14.57 -16.91 0.23
N SER A 64 14.46 -16.96 1.55
CA SER A 64 13.36 -17.59 2.27
C SER A 64 12.03 -17.00 1.78
N PRO A 65 11.11 -17.81 1.22
CA PRO A 65 9.79 -17.34 0.92
C PRO A 65 8.99 -17.24 2.22
N ASP A 66 8.37 -16.09 2.41
CA ASP A 66 7.18 -15.91 3.23
C ASP A 66 7.38 -15.96 4.77
N LYS A 67 7.82 -14.83 5.36
CA LYS A 67 7.43 -14.50 6.75
C LYS A 67 5.96 -14.09 6.66
N PRO A 68 5.02 -14.78 7.32
CA PRO A 68 3.65 -14.27 7.44
C PRO A 68 3.72 -12.85 8.00
N GLN A 69 3.21 -11.86 7.26
CA GLN A 69 3.09 -10.51 7.78
C GLN A 69 2.10 -10.57 8.95
N GLU A 70 2.61 -10.47 10.18
CA GLU A 70 1.77 -10.32 11.35
C GLU A 70 1.03 -8.99 11.22
N ILE A 71 -0.30 -9.11 11.06
CA ILE A 71 -1.23 -7.98 10.89
C ILE A 71 -1.33 -7.07 12.14
N PHE A 72 -0.68 -7.44 13.25
CA PHE A 72 -0.70 -6.73 14.53
C PHE A 72 0.66 -6.73 15.24
N GLU A 73 1.78 -6.56 14.52
CA GLU A 73 3.12 -6.55 15.14
C GLU A 73 3.32 -5.25 15.97
N ASP A 74 3.85 -5.37 17.20
CA ASP A 74 4.31 -4.23 18.01
C ASP A 74 5.52 -3.61 17.30
N ILE A 75 5.36 -2.38 16.79
CA ILE A 75 6.41 -1.76 15.97
C ILE A 75 7.24 -0.78 16.80
N LYS A 76 8.56 -0.91 16.70
CA LYS A 76 9.53 0.02 17.27
C LYS A 76 10.16 0.84 16.16
N ILE A 77 10.12 2.16 16.29
CA ILE A 77 10.70 3.10 15.33
C ILE A 77 11.94 3.75 15.96
N GLU A 78 13.10 3.50 15.35
CA GLU A 78 14.40 4.06 15.75
C GLU A 78 14.94 5.02 14.68
N PRO A 79 15.54 6.16 15.05
CA PRO A 79 16.03 7.19 14.12
C PRO A 79 17.30 6.85 13.34
N GLN A 80 17.64 5.57 13.17
CA GLN A 80 18.99 5.20 12.77
C GLN A 80 19.30 5.43 11.27
N LEU A 81 18.29 5.71 10.42
CA LEU A 81 18.48 6.04 9.01
C LEU A 81 17.40 7.03 8.53
N SER A 82 17.78 8.28 8.25
CA SER A 82 16.88 9.28 7.67
C SER A 82 16.79 9.17 6.13
N PRO A 83 15.62 9.48 5.55
CA PRO A 83 14.35 9.68 6.23
C PRO A 83 13.71 8.32 6.56
N ILE A 84 13.17 8.21 7.77
CA ILE A 84 12.34 7.06 8.14
C ILE A 84 11.16 6.98 7.17
N SER A 85 10.93 5.79 6.62
CA SER A 85 9.73 5.47 5.86
C SER A 85 9.32 4.03 6.18
N MET A 86 8.08 3.88 6.65
CA MET A 86 7.54 2.64 7.17
C MET A 86 6.07 2.52 6.79
N THR A 87 5.62 1.27 6.62
CA THR A 87 4.21 0.98 6.41
C THR A 87 3.68 -0.04 7.42
N MET A 88 2.42 0.13 7.79
CA MET A 88 1.64 -0.83 8.58
C MET A 88 0.33 -1.09 7.87
N ASN A 89 -0.15 -2.34 7.89
CA ASN A 89 -1.42 -2.69 7.25
C ASN A 89 -2.42 -3.15 8.31
N GLY A 90 -3.71 -2.96 8.04
CA GLY A 90 -4.76 -3.43 8.93
C GLY A 90 -6.14 -3.38 8.29
N ILE A 91 -7.15 -3.67 9.12
CA ILE A 91 -8.56 -3.55 8.78
C ILE A 91 -9.18 -2.48 9.66
N SER A 92 -9.77 -1.45 9.03
CA SER A 92 -10.41 -0.34 9.71
C SER A 92 -11.79 -0.75 10.20
N GLY A 93 -12.37 0.08 11.06
CA GLY A 93 -13.78 0.02 11.40
C GLY A 93 -14.02 -0.32 12.85
N GLY A 94 -15.26 -0.73 13.13
CA GLY A 94 -15.74 -1.06 14.45
C GLY A 94 -17.07 -0.40 14.79
N SER A 95 -17.50 -0.58 16.03
CA SER A 95 -18.83 -0.19 16.48
C SER A 95 -18.84 0.98 17.46
N LEU A 96 -17.67 1.33 18.01
CA LEU A 96 -17.53 2.32 19.06
C LEU A 96 -17.23 3.70 18.43
N PRO A 97 -17.99 4.77 18.76
CA PRO A 97 -17.69 6.10 18.23
C PRO A 97 -16.29 6.56 18.62
N ALA A 98 -15.49 7.08 17.68
CA ALA A 98 -14.10 7.50 17.92
C ALA A 98 -13.97 8.50 19.09
N ARG A 99 -14.91 9.44 19.24
CA ARG A 99 -14.99 10.36 20.39
C ARG A 99 -15.05 9.70 21.77
N ARG A 100 -15.49 8.44 21.86
CA ARG A 100 -15.49 7.66 23.12
C ARG A 100 -14.10 7.20 23.48
N ILE A 101 -13.30 6.80 22.48
CA ILE A 101 -11.88 6.56 22.65
C ILE A 101 -11.20 7.89 22.95
N ALA A 102 -11.35 8.93 22.12
CA ALA A 102 -10.63 10.19 22.30
C ALA A 102 -11.05 11.02 23.54
N GLU A 103 -12.20 10.70 24.16
CA GLU A 103 -12.82 11.43 25.27
C GLU A 103 -13.06 12.92 24.96
N ARG A 104 -13.22 13.24 23.68
CA ARG A 104 -13.46 14.59 23.16
C ARG A 104 -14.06 14.51 21.76
N ILE A 105 -14.70 15.59 21.32
CA ILE A 105 -15.35 15.65 20.00
C ILE A 105 -14.34 16.03 18.91
N GLU A 106 -13.30 16.80 19.26
CA GLU A 106 -12.27 17.27 18.33
C GLU A 106 -10.92 17.44 19.03
N THR A 107 -9.87 17.50 18.21
CA THR A 107 -8.48 17.80 18.57
C THR A 107 -7.97 18.92 17.66
N PRO A 108 -6.82 19.55 17.96
CA PRO A 108 -6.22 20.51 17.06
C PRO A 108 -5.94 19.97 15.64
N THR A 109 -5.83 18.65 15.49
CA THR A 109 -5.57 17.99 14.19
C THR A 109 -6.82 17.56 13.45
N GLY A 110 -8.01 17.69 14.05
CA GLY A 110 -9.26 17.30 13.42
C GLY A 110 -10.31 16.75 14.37
N SER A 111 -11.48 16.46 13.80
CA SER A 111 -12.63 15.90 14.51
C SER A 111 -12.43 14.43 14.85
N CYS A 112 -12.91 14.00 16.02
CA CYS A 112 -12.92 12.60 16.47
C CYS A 112 -14.23 11.91 16.07
N ILE A 113 -14.46 11.80 14.76
CA ILE A 113 -15.67 11.22 14.17
C ILE A 113 -15.41 9.80 13.66
N GLY A 114 -16.45 9.14 13.13
CA GLY A 114 -16.36 7.74 12.72
C GLY A 114 -16.41 6.73 13.87
N PHE A 115 -16.11 5.48 13.54
CA PHE A 115 -16.24 4.33 14.42
C PHE A 115 -15.00 3.45 14.36
N VAL A 116 -14.55 3.04 15.55
CA VAL A 116 -13.35 2.24 15.79
C VAL A 116 -13.72 1.00 16.62
N ASP A 117 -12.82 0.03 16.69
CA ASP A 117 -12.90 -1.07 17.65
C ASP A 117 -12.47 -0.62 19.06
N GLU A 118 -12.78 -1.44 20.06
CA GLU A 118 -12.44 -1.15 21.46
C GLU A 118 -10.91 -1.19 21.67
N GLU A 119 -10.25 -2.20 21.08
CA GLU A 119 -8.81 -2.36 21.12
C GLU A 119 -8.13 -1.56 19.99
N PRO A 120 -6.92 -1.03 20.22
CA PRO A 120 -6.16 -0.34 19.19
C PRO A 120 -5.69 -1.31 18.10
N ASN A 121 -5.68 -0.86 16.85
CA ASN A 121 -5.16 -1.64 15.73
C ASN A 121 -3.64 -1.78 15.78
N HIS A 122 -2.94 -0.74 16.26
CA HIS A 122 -1.48 -0.76 16.36
C HIS A 122 -1.00 -0.15 17.67
N LYS A 123 0.11 -0.68 18.15
CA LYS A 123 0.91 -0.11 19.23
C LYS A 123 2.31 0.16 18.69
N VAL A 124 2.71 1.41 18.76
CA VAL A 124 3.99 1.88 18.20
C VAL A 124 4.83 2.51 19.30
N VAL A 125 6.10 2.13 19.38
CA VAL A 125 7.07 2.69 20.31
C VAL A 125 8.03 3.59 19.53
N LEU A 126 7.93 4.89 19.75
CA LEU A 126 8.91 5.86 19.29
C LEU A 126 10.06 5.90 20.30
N THR A 127 11.28 5.59 19.88
CA THR A 127 12.44 5.58 20.79
C THR A 127 13.17 6.90 20.92
N ASP A 128 12.82 7.87 20.08
CA ASP A 128 13.40 9.21 20.09
C ASP A 128 12.30 10.24 19.85
N PHE A 129 12.67 11.51 19.95
CA PHE A 129 11.83 12.63 19.57
C PHE A 129 11.91 12.84 18.05
N PHE A 130 10.76 13.13 17.44
CA PHE A 130 10.66 13.46 16.02
C PHE A 130 10.14 14.88 15.84
N ASP A 131 10.89 15.73 15.14
CA ASP A 131 10.47 17.10 14.85
C ASP A 131 9.32 17.18 13.83
N ALA A 132 9.31 16.27 12.85
CA ALA A 132 8.32 16.25 11.79
C ALA A 132 8.05 14.82 11.33
N LEU A 133 7.16 14.11 12.03
CA LEU A 133 6.70 12.77 11.64
C LEU A 133 5.24 12.83 11.21
N SER A 134 4.95 12.17 10.09
CA SER A 134 3.64 12.11 9.45
C SER A 134 3.10 10.69 9.51
N TRP A 135 1.83 10.55 9.88
CA TRP A 135 1.05 9.32 9.87
C TRP A 135 -0.09 9.51 8.88
N GLN A 136 -0.09 8.80 7.76
CA GLN A 136 -1.11 8.94 6.72
C GLN A 136 -1.74 7.59 6.43
N VAL A 137 -3.05 7.48 6.60
CA VAL A 137 -3.80 6.28 6.24
C VAL A 137 -4.13 6.34 4.76
N GLU A 138 -4.02 5.22 4.06
CA GLU A 138 -4.52 5.05 2.70
C GLU A 138 -5.52 3.91 2.68
N SER A 139 -6.74 4.22 2.26
CA SER A 139 -7.78 3.23 1.97
C SER A 139 -8.55 3.62 0.70
N ALA A 140 -9.27 2.65 0.14
CA ALA A 140 -10.22 2.89 -0.95
C ALA A 140 -11.52 3.55 -0.45
N MET A 141 -11.76 3.54 0.87
CA MET A 141 -12.99 3.97 1.52
C MET A 141 -12.70 5.02 2.59
N ASP A 142 -13.75 5.70 3.05
CA ASP A 142 -13.68 6.79 4.03
C ASP A 142 -13.30 6.24 5.42
N THR A 143 -12.12 6.63 5.91
CA THR A 143 -11.51 6.13 7.14
C THR A 143 -11.22 7.25 8.13
N THR A 144 -11.09 6.92 9.41
CA THR A 144 -10.74 7.87 10.47
C THR A 144 -9.54 7.36 11.27
N ILE A 145 -8.80 8.25 11.92
CA ILE A 145 -7.70 7.88 12.81
C ILE A 145 -7.85 8.53 14.19
N VAL A 146 -7.54 7.76 15.23
CA VAL A 146 -7.28 8.26 16.59
C VAL A 146 -5.92 7.75 17.04
N ILE A 147 -5.06 8.66 17.50
CA ILE A 147 -3.77 8.32 18.09
C ILE A 147 -3.75 8.81 19.53
N LYS A 148 -3.35 7.95 20.47
CA LYS A 148 -3.13 8.31 21.88
C LYS A 148 -1.71 7.98 22.31
N GLY A 149 -1.06 8.89 23.02
CA GLY A 149 0.27 8.64 23.58
C GLY A 149 0.81 9.82 24.37
N PRO A 150 2.14 9.83 24.64
CA PRO A 150 2.81 10.99 25.23
C PRO A 150 2.50 12.27 24.46
N GLY A 151 2.18 13.35 25.16
CA GLY A 151 1.83 14.64 24.56
C GLY A 151 0.34 14.82 24.25
N GLY A 152 -0.45 13.75 24.12
CA GLY A 152 -1.92 13.87 24.04
C GLY A 152 -2.64 12.86 23.17
N ILE A 153 -3.68 13.38 22.49
CA ILE A 153 -4.59 12.64 21.63
C ILE A 153 -4.78 13.44 20.35
N TRP A 154 -4.73 12.74 19.23
CA TRP A 154 -4.91 13.28 17.89
C TRP A 154 -6.03 12.54 17.19
N CYS A 155 -6.89 13.28 16.51
CA CYS A 155 -7.94 12.73 15.67
C CYS A 155 -7.87 13.38 14.30
N ASN A 156 -8.22 12.63 13.27
CA ASN A 156 -8.43 13.15 11.93
C ASN A 156 -9.31 12.20 11.09
N ASP A 157 -9.96 12.72 10.04
CA ASP A 157 -10.86 11.99 9.13
C ASP A 157 -10.49 12.31 7.67
N ASP A 158 -10.44 13.61 7.35
CA ASP A 158 -10.13 14.10 6.00
C ASP A 158 -8.79 14.89 6.00
N TYR A 159 -7.65 14.20 5.87
CA TYR A 159 -6.33 14.84 5.68
C TYR A 159 -5.99 14.96 4.20
N GLN A 160 -6.13 13.87 3.45
CA GLN A 160 -5.97 13.82 1.99
C GLN A 160 -7.21 13.20 1.35
N GLY A 161 -8.12 14.06 0.89
CA GLY A 161 -9.42 13.58 0.42
C GLY A 161 -10.19 12.94 1.58
N LYS A 162 -10.49 11.65 1.45
CA LYS A 162 -11.24 10.83 2.45
C LYS A 162 -10.36 9.96 3.35
N ASN A 163 -9.06 10.23 3.29
CA ASN A 163 -8.07 9.49 4.03
C ASN A 163 -7.51 10.36 5.16
N PRO A 164 -7.48 9.85 6.40
CA PRO A 164 -7.07 10.60 7.56
C PRO A 164 -5.55 10.62 7.71
N GLY A 165 -5.06 11.62 8.43
CA GLY A 165 -3.64 11.76 8.70
C GLY A 165 -3.32 12.78 9.78
N VAL A 166 -2.15 12.62 10.37
CA VAL A 166 -1.64 13.48 11.44
C VAL A 166 -0.15 13.69 11.21
N SER A 167 0.27 14.95 11.09
CA SER A 167 1.68 15.35 11.02
C SER A 167 2.04 16.28 12.16
N GLY A 168 3.29 16.22 12.62
CA GLY A 168 3.81 17.17 13.60
C GLY A 168 4.99 16.62 14.40
N GLN A 169 5.17 17.20 15.59
CA GLN A 169 6.18 16.79 16.55
C GLN A 169 5.69 15.63 17.42
N TRP A 170 6.55 14.65 17.67
CA TRP A 170 6.22 13.46 18.45
C TRP A 170 7.27 13.18 19.53
N GLN A 171 6.80 12.99 20.76
CA GLN A 171 7.66 12.64 21.89
C GLN A 171 8.02 11.16 21.89
N THR A 172 9.15 10.83 22.53
CA THR A 172 9.50 9.45 22.82
C THR A 172 8.43 8.76 23.67
N GLY A 173 8.08 7.52 23.33
CA GLY A 173 7.21 6.66 24.13
C GLY A 173 6.26 5.81 23.30
N THR A 174 5.24 5.27 23.96
CA THR A 174 4.29 4.32 23.37
C THR A 174 3.01 5.02 22.93
N TYR A 175 2.63 4.78 21.69
CA TYR A 175 1.42 5.29 21.06
C TYR A 175 0.51 4.13 20.69
N TYR A 176 -0.78 4.34 20.89
CA TYR A 176 -1.85 3.44 20.49
C TYR A 176 -2.66 4.10 19.38
N ILE A 177 -2.90 3.33 18.32
CA ILE A 177 -3.47 3.84 17.08
C ILE A 177 -4.72 3.04 16.78
N TRP A 178 -5.84 3.74 16.63
CA TRP A 178 -7.09 3.21 16.12
C TRP A 178 -7.29 3.77 14.72
N VAL A 179 -7.53 2.88 13.75
CA VAL A 179 -8.00 3.24 12.41
C VAL A 179 -9.42 2.74 12.29
N GLY A 180 -10.33 3.68 12.14
CA GLY A 180 -11.77 3.44 12.04
C GLY A 180 -12.29 3.65 10.62
N SER A 181 -13.59 3.45 10.49
CA SER A 181 -14.35 3.81 9.29
C SER A 181 -15.33 4.91 9.63
N TYR A 182 -15.66 5.76 8.64
CA TYR A 182 -16.67 6.81 8.86
C TYR A 182 -18.04 6.21 9.23
N GLN A 183 -18.38 5.08 8.62
CA GLN A 183 -19.61 4.33 8.89
C GLN A 183 -19.42 3.26 9.98
N LYS A 184 -20.47 3.07 10.79
CA LYS A 184 -20.49 2.07 11.86
C LYS A 184 -20.50 0.65 11.29
N ASN A 185 -19.68 -0.24 11.86
CA ASN A 185 -19.56 -1.65 11.45
C ASN A 185 -19.22 -1.83 9.97
N ASP A 186 -18.52 -0.85 9.38
CA ASP A 186 -18.03 -0.91 8.02
C ASP A 186 -16.51 -1.13 8.07
N TYR A 187 -16.01 -2.14 7.36
CA TYR A 187 -14.64 -2.63 7.53
C TYR A 187 -13.89 -2.64 6.21
N HIS A 188 -12.75 -1.97 6.16
CA HIS A 188 -11.95 -1.80 4.94
C HIS A 188 -10.48 -2.04 5.21
N SER A 189 -9.75 -2.58 4.23
CA SER A 189 -8.30 -2.64 4.32
C SER A 189 -7.69 -1.25 4.25
N TYR A 190 -6.61 -1.02 4.99
CA TYR A 190 -5.83 0.20 4.92
C TYR A 190 -4.34 -0.06 5.02
N THR A 191 -3.56 0.94 4.61
CA THR A 191 -2.12 1.05 4.87
C THR A 191 -1.84 2.38 5.57
N ILE A 192 -1.19 2.36 6.73
CA ILE A 192 -0.60 3.56 7.33
C ILE A 192 0.81 3.73 6.76
N LYS A 193 1.11 4.91 6.20
CA LYS A 193 2.45 5.38 5.88
C LYS A 193 2.95 6.26 7.00
N ILE A 194 4.10 5.89 7.56
CA ILE A 194 4.79 6.66 8.59
C ILE A 194 6.10 7.16 7.99
N PHE A 195 6.31 8.46 7.96
CA PHE A 195 7.54 9.02 7.42
C PHE A 195 7.90 10.37 8.05
N GLU A 196 9.20 10.66 8.07
CA GLU A 196 9.66 12.00 8.41
C GLU A 196 9.46 12.95 7.22
N GLU A 197 8.86 14.11 7.48
CA GLU A 197 8.74 15.16 6.47
C GLU A 197 10.12 15.82 6.29
N GLN A 198 10.59 15.92 5.05
CA GLN A 198 11.82 16.65 4.78
C GLN A 198 11.57 18.17 4.94
N PRO A 199 12.48 18.89 5.61
CA PRO A 199 12.35 20.34 5.81
C PRO A 199 12.43 21.15 4.52
#